data_AF-A0A7W1M459-F1
#
_entry.id   AF-A0A7W1M459-F1
#
_cell.length_a   1.000
_cell.length_b   1.000
_cell.length_c   1.000
_cell.angle_alpha   90.00
_cell.angle_beta   90.00
_cell.angle_gamma   90.00
#
_symmetry.space_group_name_H-M   'P 1'
#
loop_
_entity.id
_entity.type
_entity.pdbx_description
1 polymer ?
#
loop_
_entity_poly.entity_id
_entity_poly.type
_entity_poly.pdbx_seq_one_letter_code
_entity_poly.pdbx_strand_id
1 'polypeptide(L)'
;MLAVQFPPDTIDLEVYGRFASEVRSDLPRRSRQSVVPRNEEKFDERQAQSSFEIRLEGPADLPRIMFESETRVEVVQLQPHRLTLNWREAIPGTSYPRYKALRKRFMALLGLLLAALDEVGQQHPVELAEVTYVNPIEFPGDDATDGVGKTHPDLANIINRFKKRSKTAFLPEAEDARLQARWRIPDKAGAPIGRLYLSVEPGLRPSRLKSPALTTPDVPPQALTPIYVVNLNARVMPGGNTVDRAMKALDVGHEWVVLGFEDLTTAEMHDHWGKRE
;
A
#
# COMPACT_ATOMS: atom_id res chain seq x y z
N MET A 1 -4.37 -1.80 -1.35
CA MET A 1 -4.71 -0.66 -2.24
C MET A 1 -4.52 -1.08 -3.68
N LEU A 2 -5.40 -0.63 -4.57
CA LEU A 2 -5.30 -0.80 -6.03
C LEU A 2 -5.33 0.58 -6.68
N ALA A 3 -4.53 0.81 -7.72
CA ALA A 3 -4.58 2.05 -8.47
C ALA A 3 -4.24 1.85 -9.95
N VAL A 4 -4.72 2.75 -10.79
CA VAL A 4 -4.27 2.91 -12.17
C VAL A 4 -3.90 4.35 -12.43
N GLN A 5 -2.88 4.53 -13.28
CA GLN A 5 -2.38 5.81 -13.72
C GLN A 5 -2.54 5.96 -15.23
N PHE A 6 -2.91 7.16 -15.65
CA PHE A 6 -3.10 7.60 -17.02
C PHE A 6 -2.08 8.71 -17.36
N PRO A 7 -1.99 9.12 -18.64
CA PRO A 7 -1.28 10.34 -19.00
C PRO A 7 -1.76 11.56 -18.22
N PRO A 8 -0.93 12.61 -18.11
CA PRO A 8 -1.33 13.88 -17.52
C PRO A 8 -2.63 14.40 -18.14
N ASP A 9 -3.47 15.03 -17.32
CA ASP A 9 -4.70 15.71 -17.74
C ASP A 9 -5.72 14.84 -18.48
N THR A 10 -5.62 13.51 -18.34
CA THR A 10 -6.61 12.56 -18.89
C THR A 10 -7.97 12.72 -18.21
N ILE A 11 -8.02 13.13 -16.94
CA ILE A 11 -9.25 13.29 -16.18
C ILE A 11 -9.48 14.78 -15.95
N ASP A 12 -10.25 15.39 -16.85
CA ASP A 12 -10.64 16.80 -16.77
C ASP A 12 -11.81 17.04 -15.80
N LEU A 13 -12.27 18.29 -15.72
CA LEU A 13 -13.34 18.71 -14.81
C LEU A 13 -14.68 18.02 -15.12
N GLU A 14 -14.98 17.77 -16.39
CA GLU A 14 -16.23 17.14 -16.81
C GLU A 14 -16.26 15.68 -16.38
N VAL A 15 -15.19 14.92 -16.70
CA VAL A 15 -15.02 13.53 -16.27
C VAL A 15 -15.04 13.44 -14.75
N TYR A 16 -14.40 14.39 -14.07
CA TYR A 16 -14.39 14.49 -12.61
C TYR A 16 -15.80 14.60 -12.04
N GLY A 17 -16.61 15.52 -12.60
CA GLY A 17 -17.97 15.78 -12.16
C GLY A 17 -18.88 14.57 -12.37
N ARG A 18 -18.76 13.90 -13.53
CA ARG A 18 -19.51 12.68 -13.85
C ARG A 18 -19.18 11.56 -12.88
N PHE A 19 -17.89 11.23 -12.71
CA PHE A 19 -17.46 10.20 -11.75
C PHE A 19 -17.97 10.51 -10.34
N ALA A 20 -17.82 11.77 -9.88
CA ALA A 20 -18.28 12.21 -8.58
C ALA A 20 -19.81 12.10 -8.40
N SER A 21 -20.60 12.23 -9.48
CA SER A 21 -22.05 12.04 -9.44
C SER A 21 -22.40 10.56 -9.25
N GLU A 22 -21.79 9.68 -10.04
CA GLU A 22 -22.06 8.24 -10.03
C GLU A 22 -21.77 7.59 -8.67
N VAL A 23 -20.64 7.97 -8.04
CA VAL A 23 -20.23 7.38 -6.74
C VAL A 23 -20.80 8.11 -5.52
N ARG A 24 -21.76 9.04 -5.71
CA ARG A 24 -22.27 9.86 -4.60
C ARG A 24 -23.06 9.05 -3.58
N SER A 25 -23.77 8.03 -4.03
CA SER A 25 -24.66 7.24 -3.18
C SER A 25 -23.91 6.28 -2.26
N ASP A 26 -22.80 5.72 -2.73
CA ASP A 26 -21.96 4.75 -2.00
C ASP A 26 -20.74 5.38 -1.33
N LEU A 27 -20.22 6.49 -1.87
CA LEU A 27 -19.11 7.27 -1.30
C LEU A 27 -19.52 8.73 -1.02
N PRO A 28 -20.41 8.97 -0.04
CA PRO A 28 -21.03 10.27 0.17
C PRO A 28 -20.08 11.33 0.75
N ARG A 29 -19.01 10.91 1.45
CA ARG A 29 -18.07 11.84 2.10
C ARG A 29 -16.97 12.26 1.14
N ARG A 30 -16.61 13.55 1.16
CA ARG A 30 -15.60 14.11 0.25
C ARG A 30 -14.61 14.99 1.00
N SER A 31 -13.33 14.86 0.68
CA SER A 31 -12.30 15.78 1.14
C SER A 31 -11.30 16.11 0.04
N ARG A 32 -10.80 17.36 0.03
CA ARG A 32 -9.76 17.82 -0.89
C ARG A 32 -8.39 17.52 -0.30
N GLN A 33 -7.46 17.10 -1.15
CA GLN A 33 -6.08 16.77 -0.80
C GLN A 33 -5.14 17.29 -1.89
N SER A 34 -3.87 17.52 -1.55
CA SER A 34 -2.83 17.81 -2.54
C SER A 34 -2.68 16.64 -3.52
N VAL A 35 -2.36 16.97 -4.77
CA VAL A 35 -2.14 15.97 -5.83
C VAL A 35 -0.84 15.23 -5.55
N VAL A 36 -0.85 13.91 -5.64
CA VAL A 36 0.40 13.13 -5.55
C VAL A 36 1.08 13.05 -6.92
N PRO A 37 2.43 13.09 -6.97
CA PRO A 37 3.18 12.95 -8.21
C PRO A 37 2.85 11.67 -8.97
N ARG A 38 3.05 11.73 -10.30
CA ARG A 38 3.01 10.56 -11.17
C ARG A 38 4.18 9.63 -10.83
N ASN A 39 3.89 8.33 -10.86
CA ASN A 39 4.92 7.30 -10.77
C ASN A 39 5.51 7.05 -12.16
N GLU A 40 6.83 6.85 -12.24
CA GLU A 40 7.55 6.49 -13.46
C GLU A 40 8.42 5.25 -13.24
N GLU A 41 8.40 4.33 -14.20
CA GLU A 41 9.27 3.15 -14.22
C GLU A 41 10.20 3.23 -15.43
N LYS A 42 11.50 3.39 -15.18
CA LYS A 42 12.56 3.27 -16.20
C LYS A 42 13.41 2.06 -15.87
N PHE A 43 13.65 1.19 -16.85
CA PHE A 43 14.38 -0.06 -16.65
C PHE A 43 15.82 -0.01 -17.14
N ASP A 44 16.11 0.87 -18.09
CA ASP A 44 17.41 0.95 -18.77
C ASP A 44 18.44 1.79 -18.01
N GLU A 45 18.02 2.48 -16.95
CA GLU A 45 18.86 3.39 -16.16
C GLU A 45 18.92 2.98 -14.69
N ARG A 46 20.10 3.15 -14.07
CA ARG A 46 20.23 3.09 -12.61
C ARG A 46 19.59 4.35 -12.02
N GLN A 47 18.33 4.27 -11.63
CA GLN A 47 17.68 5.36 -10.91
C GLN A 47 18.35 5.57 -9.55
N ALA A 48 18.93 6.77 -9.36
CA ALA A 48 19.29 7.30 -8.06
C ALA A 48 17.99 7.57 -7.25
N GLN A 49 18.01 7.27 -5.95
CA GLN A 49 16.93 7.69 -5.06
C GLN A 49 17.07 9.21 -4.86
N SER A 50 16.32 10.00 -5.62
CA SER A 50 16.20 11.44 -5.30
C SER A 50 15.27 11.59 -4.10
N SER A 51 15.74 12.25 -3.04
CA SER A 51 15.07 12.30 -1.73
C SER A 51 14.14 13.49 -1.54
N PHE A 52 13.98 14.38 -2.53
CA PHE A 52 13.01 15.46 -2.47
C PHE A 52 12.58 15.93 -3.86
N GLU A 53 11.29 16.20 -4.00
CA GLU A 53 10.69 16.88 -5.15
C GLU A 53 9.99 18.14 -4.61
N ILE A 54 10.43 19.33 -5.02
CA ILE A 54 9.73 20.58 -4.73
C ILE A 54 8.80 20.84 -5.91
N ARG A 55 7.49 20.81 -5.64
CA ARG A 55 6.47 21.10 -6.64
C ARG A 55 5.73 22.37 -6.26
N LEU A 56 5.79 23.37 -7.13
CA LEU A 56 4.99 24.58 -7.03
C LEU A 56 3.61 24.25 -7.60
N GLU A 57 2.60 24.14 -6.73
CA GLU A 57 1.21 23.95 -7.16
C GLU A 57 0.70 25.22 -7.86
N GLY A 58 0.28 25.08 -9.12
CA GLY A 58 -0.37 26.16 -9.86
C GLY A 58 -1.81 26.37 -9.36
N PRO A 59 -2.34 27.60 -9.36
CA PRO A 59 -3.67 27.91 -8.82
C PRO A 59 -4.87 27.33 -9.62
N ALA A 60 -4.64 26.56 -10.68
CA ALA A 60 -5.67 26.09 -11.63
C ALA A 60 -5.80 24.56 -11.77
N ASP A 61 -5.00 23.77 -11.05
CA ASP A 61 -5.04 22.32 -11.20
C ASP A 61 -6.23 21.72 -10.43
N LEU A 62 -6.90 20.72 -11.03
CA LEU A 62 -7.95 19.98 -10.34
C LEU A 62 -7.36 19.25 -9.13
N PRO A 63 -7.98 19.38 -7.94
CA PRO A 63 -7.46 18.76 -6.74
C PRO A 63 -7.58 17.23 -6.78
N ARG A 64 -6.81 16.56 -5.93
CA ARG A 64 -7.13 15.18 -5.56
C ARG A 64 -8.32 15.19 -4.60
N ILE A 65 -9.40 14.51 -4.95
CA ILE A 65 -10.55 14.32 -4.06
C ILE A 65 -10.52 12.89 -3.52
N MET A 66 -10.68 12.76 -2.21
CA MET A 66 -11.00 11.49 -1.56
C MET A 66 -12.53 11.38 -1.45
N PHE A 67 -13.08 10.31 -1.99
CA PHE A 67 -14.46 9.88 -1.85
C PHE A 67 -14.49 8.72 -0.86
N GLU A 68 -15.20 8.88 0.25
CA GLU A 68 -15.20 7.90 1.34
C GLU A 68 -16.61 7.37 1.58
N SER A 69 -16.68 6.06 1.83
CA SER A 69 -17.88 5.41 2.36
C SER A 69 -18.33 6.06 3.68
N GLU A 70 -19.58 5.84 4.07
CA GLU A 70 -20.12 6.41 5.32
C GLU A 70 -19.28 6.00 6.55
N THR A 71 -18.79 4.76 6.55
CA THR A 71 -17.91 4.15 7.56
C THR A 71 -16.44 4.52 7.42
N ARG A 72 -16.05 5.24 6.34
CA ARG A 72 -14.67 5.65 6.00
C ARG A 72 -13.67 4.49 5.82
N VAL A 73 -14.19 3.28 5.67
CA VAL A 73 -13.40 2.07 5.44
C VAL A 73 -12.92 2.01 3.99
N GLU A 74 -13.84 2.23 3.05
CA GLU A 74 -13.52 2.37 1.63
C GLU A 74 -13.22 3.83 1.30
N VAL A 75 -12.08 4.05 0.63
CA VAL A 75 -11.59 5.36 0.23
C VAL A 75 -11.15 5.30 -1.23
N VAL A 76 -11.91 5.93 -2.11
CA VAL A 76 -11.55 6.11 -3.52
C VAL A 76 -10.93 7.49 -3.70
N GLN A 77 -9.85 7.59 -4.45
CA GLN A 77 -9.20 8.86 -4.75
C GLN A 77 -9.17 9.06 -6.25
N LEU A 78 -9.57 10.25 -6.69
CA LEU A 78 -9.46 10.68 -8.07
C LEU A 78 -8.57 11.92 -8.14
N GLN A 79 -7.72 11.99 -9.15
CA GLN A 79 -6.91 13.15 -9.51
C GLN A 79 -6.70 13.12 -11.03
N PRO A 80 -6.16 14.19 -11.66
CA PRO A 80 -6.13 14.34 -13.12
C PRO A 80 -5.58 13.18 -13.96
N HIS A 81 -4.81 12.29 -13.34
CA HIS A 81 -4.10 11.21 -14.03
C HIS A 81 -4.16 9.89 -13.25
N ARG A 82 -4.98 9.77 -12.21
CA ARG A 82 -4.94 8.57 -11.35
C ARG A 82 -6.27 8.30 -10.64
N LEU A 83 -6.67 7.03 -10.67
CA LEU A 83 -7.74 6.46 -9.85
C LEU A 83 -7.13 5.50 -8.84
N THR A 84 -7.51 5.61 -7.57
CA THR A 84 -7.01 4.76 -6.49
C THR A 84 -8.17 4.26 -5.63
N LEU A 85 -8.13 3.00 -5.23
CA LEU A 85 -9.00 2.39 -4.21
C LEU A 85 -8.15 1.92 -3.04
N ASN A 86 -8.41 2.54 -1.90
CA ASN A 86 -7.85 2.20 -0.61
C ASN A 86 -8.91 1.59 0.30
N TRP A 87 -8.44 0.69 1.15
CA TRP A 87 -9.22 0.15 2.24
C TRP A 87 -8.47 0.42 3.54
N ARG A 88 -9.18 0.92 4.55
CA ARG A 88 -8.65 1.25 5.87
C ARG A 88 -9.37 0.43 6.93
N GLU A 89 -8.62 -0.08 7.89
CA GLU A 89 -9.22 -0.62 9.11
C GLU A 89 -9.78 0.56 9.93
N ALA A 90 -11.08 0.81 9.84
CA ALA A 90 -11.73 1.88 10.62
C ALA A 90 -12.28 1.38 11.97
N ILE A 91 -12.60 0.08 12.06
CA ILE A 91 -13.17 -0.55 13.26
C ILE A 91 -12.33 -1.80 13.60
N PRO A 92 -11.79 -1.90 14.83
CA PRO A 92 -11.06 -3.08 15.28
C PRO A 92 -11.87 -4.36 15.07
N GLY A 93 -11.27 -5.36 14.41
CA GLY A 93 -11.94 -6.64 14.14
C GLY A 93 -12.66 -6.72 12.79
N THR A 94 -12.67 -5.64 11.99
CA THR A 94 -13.14 -5.73 10.59
C THR A 94 -12.13 -6.51 9.77
N SER A 95 -12.54 -7.63 9.19
CA SER A 95 -11.68 -8.43 8.33
C SER A 95 -11.35 -7.67 7.04
N TYR A 96 -10.07 -7.65 6.68
CA TYR A 96 -9.61 -7.04 5.43
C TYR A 96 -10.26 -7.77 4.24
N PRO A 97 -10.86 -7.05 3.28
CA PRO A 97 -11.49 -7.68 2.13
C PRO A 97 -10.46 -8.42 1.30
N ARG A 98 -10.79 -9.66 0.92
CA ARG A 98 -9.93 -10.45 0.04
C ARG A 98 -9.73 -9.73 -1.30
N TYR A 99 -8.57 -9.94 -1.92
CA TYR A 99 -8.22 -9.33 -3.20
C TYR A 99 -9.32 -9.44 -4.26
N LYS A 100 -9.97 -10.61 -4.38
CA LYS A 100 -11.08 -10.83 -5.33
C LYS A 100 -12.22 -9.80 -5.17
N ALA A 101 -12.55 -9.41 -3.94
CA ALA A 101 -13.58 -8.42 -3.66
C ALA A 101 -13.11 -7.00 -4.02
N LEU A 102 -11.89 -6.64 -3.61
CA LEU A 102 -11.27 -5.35 -3.97
C LEU A 102 -11.12 -5.19 -5.49
N ARG A 103 -10.67 -6.25 -6.18
CA ARG A 103 -10.54 -6.31 -7.64
C ARG A 103 -11.87 -6.07 -8.33
N LYS A 104 -12.94 -6.76 -7.89
CA LYS A 104 -14.29 -6.57 -8.46
C LYS A 104 -14.77 -5.13 -8.25
N ARG A 105 -14.57 -4.59 -7.06
CA ARG A 105 -14.96 -3.21 -6.73
C ARG A 105 -14.18 -2.19 -7.56
N PHE A 106 -12.86 -2.37 -7.68
CA PHE A 106 -12.00 -1.51 -8.50
C PHE A 106 -12.39 -1.55 -9.98
N MET A 107 -12.68 -2.73 -10.51
CA MET A 107 -13.15 -2.89 -11.89
C MET A 107 -14.44 -2.12 -12.16
N ALA A 108 -15.38 -2.12 -11.21
CA ALA A 108 -16.62 -1.34 -11.34
C ALA A 108 -16.33 0.17 -11.34
N LEU A 109 -15.49 0.65 -10.41
CA LEU A 109 -15.10 2.07 -10.35
C LEU A 109 -14.35 2.51 -11.61
N LEU A 110 -13.41 1.70 -12.08
CA LEU A 110 -12.69 1.96 -13.32
C LEU A 110 -13.64 1.98 -14.52
N GLY A 111 -14.62 1.08 -14.58
CA GLY A 111 -15.65 1.09 -15.62
C GLY A 111 -16.45 2.38 -15.65
N LEU A 112 -16.86 2.92 -14.49
CA LEU A 112 -17.55 4.21 -14.41
C LEU A 112 -16.67 5.36 -14.93
N LEU A 113 -15.39 5.37 -14.56
CA LEU A 113 -14.45 6.39 -15.01
C LEU A 113 -14.23 6.34 -16.52
N LEU A 114 -14.04 5.14 -17.08
CA LEU A 114 -13.79 4.97 -18.51
C LEU A 114 -15.02 5.27 -19.35
N ALA A 115 -16.22 4.93 -18.87
CA ALA A 115 -17.45 5.35 -19.53
C ALA A 115 -17.55 6.88 -19.61
N ALA A 116 -17.22 7.59 -18.52
CA ALA A 116 -17.18 9.05 -18.53
C ALA A 116 -16.11 9.62 -19.49
N LEU A 117 -14.95 8.96 -19.63
CA LEU A 117 -13.90 9.34 -20.57
C LEU A 117 -14.31 9.08 -22.03
N ASP A 118 -14.98 7.96 -22.31
CA ASP A 118 -15.50 7.62 -23.64
C ASP A 118 -16.57 8.62 -24.08
N GLU A 119 -17.44 9.07 -23.17
CA GLU A 119 -18.48 10.07 -23.45
C GLU A 119 -17.91 11.42 -23.90
N VAL A 120 -16.76 11.84 -23.35
CA VAL A 120 -16.08 13.08 -23.74
C VAL A 120 -15.06 12.86 -24.88
N GLY A 121 -14.97 11.63 -25.41
CA GLY A 121 -14.06 11.27 -26.51
C GLY A 121 -12.58 11.29 -26.13
N GLN A 122 -12.25 11.14 -24.84
CA GLN A 122 -10.86 11.14 -24.36
C GLN A 122 -10.23 9.76 -24.43
N GLN A 123 -9.01 9.69 -24.95
CA GLN A 123 -8.21 8.46 -24.90
C GLN A 123 -7.70 8.22 -23.49
N HIS A 124 -7.72 6.95 -23.08
CA HIS A 124 -7.39 6.56 -21.71
C HIS A 124 -6.38 5.39 -21.64
N PRO A 125 -5.19 5.51 -22.26
CA PRO A 125 -4.17 4.48 -22.12
C PRO A 125 -3.76 4.36 -20.66
N VAL A 126 -3.76 3.14 -20.13
CA VAL A 126 -3.30 2.89 -18.76
C VAL A 126 -1.80 2.65 -18.80
N GLU A 127 -1.04 3.58 -18.23
CA GLU A 127 0.42 3.53 -18.23
C GLU A 127 0.96 2.68 -17.09
N LEU A 128 0.27 2.68 -15.95
CA LEU A 128 0.71 1.98 -14.75
C LEU A 128 -0.47 1.43 -13.96
N ALA A 129 -0.36 0.20 -13.51
CA ALA A 129 -1.21 -0.41 -12.50
C ALA A 129 -0.39 -0.62 -11.22
N GLU A 130 -0.98 -0.34 -10.06
CA GLU A 130 -0.28 -0.41 -8.78
C GLU A 130 -1.09 -1.20 -7.75
N VAL A 131 -0.39 -2.09 -7.05
CA VAL A 131 -0.91 -2.85 -5.92
C VAL A 131 -0.03 -2.60 -4.70
N THR A 132 -0.63 -2.12 -3.61
CA THR A 132 0.09 -1.84 -2.36
C THR A 132 -0.50 -2.60 -1.19
N TYR A 133 0.38 -3.27 -0.45
CA TYR A 133 0.08 -3.90 0.84
C TYR A 133 0.89 -3.19 1.92
N VAL A 134 0.21 -2.82 3.00
CA VAL A 134 0.80 -2.20 4.18
C VAL A 134 0.53 -3.16 5.34
N ASN A 135 1.57 -3.87 5.76
CA ASN A 135 1.49 -4.95 6.73
C ASN A 135 2.21 -4.52 8.02
N PRO A 136 1.49 -3.97 9.00
CA PRO A 136 2.03 -3.73 10.34
C PRO A 136 2.17 -5.07 11.07
N ILE A 137 3.40 -5.51 11.25
CA ILE A 137 3.77 -6.79 11.86
C ILE A 137 4.20 -6.54 13.30
N GLU A 138 3.48 -7.19 14.22
CA GLU A 138 3.88 -7.36 15.60
C GLU A 138 4.61 -8.71 15.72
N PHE A 139 5.74 -8.73 16.41
CA PHE A 139 6.47 -9.97 16.66
C PHE A 139 5.98 -10.61 17.94
N PRO A 140 5.67 -11.92 17.94
CA PRO A 140 5.22 -12.62 19.13
C PRO A 140 6.35 -12.81 20.15
N GLY A 141 6.09 -12.49 21.42
CA GLY A 141 7.02 -12.77 22.51
C GLY A 141 7.36 -11.56 23.37
N ASP A 142 7.97 -11.82 24.53
CA ASP A 142 8.48 -10.79 25.45
C ASP A 142 9.98 -10.49 25.24
N ASP A 143 10.59 -11.09 24.21
CA ASP A 143 12.04 -11.07 23.96
C ASP A 143 12.59 -9.70 23.52
N ALA A 144 11.73 -8.71 23.32
CA ALA A 144 12.16 -7.36 23.06
C ALA A 144 12.26 -6.60 24.40
N THR A 145 13.36 -6.74 25.14
CA THR A 145 13.68 -5.79 26.22
C THR A 145 15.17 -5.49 26.30
N ASP A 146 15.55 -4.23 26.26
CA ASP A 146 16.92 -3.73 26.46
C ASP A 146 17.26 -3.45 27.94
N GLY A 147 16.38 -3.85 28.86
CA GLY A 147 16.48 -3.50 30.28
C GLY A 147 15.91 -2.12 30.64
N VAL A 148 15.39 -1.36 29.67
CA VAL A 148 14.76 -0.04 29.85
C VAL A 148 13.31 0.00 29.30
N GLY A 149 12.93 -0.91 28.41
CA GLY A 149 11.55 -1.05 27.92
C GLY A 149 11.41 -2.10 26.82
N LYS A 150 10.24 -2.13 26.13
CA LYS A 150 10.07 -2.97 24.94
C LYS A 150 10.67 -2.30 23.71
N THR A 151 11.69 -2.91 23.09
CA THR A 151 12.36 -2.44 21.86
C THR A 151 11.78 -3.09 20.60
N HIS A 152 12.25 -2.72 19.40
CA HIS A 152 11.90 -3.49 18.21
C HIS A 152 12.69 -4.83 18.20
N PRO A 153 12.06 -5.95 17.82
CA PRO A 153 12.77 -7.22 17.70
C PRO A 153 13.84 -7.14 16.60
N ASP A 154 14.88 -7.98 16.65
CA ASP A 154 15.84 -8.09 15.54
C ASP A 154 15.07 -8.35 14.23
N LEU A 155 15.31 -7.50 13.22
CA LEU A 155 14.64 -7.58 11.92
C LEU A 155 14.84 -8.95 11.25
N ALA A 156 15.92 -9.67 11.57
CA ALA A 156 16.17 -11.04 11.12
C ALA A 156 15.13 -12.06 11.60
N ASN A 157 14.34 -11.73 12.63
CA ASN A 157 13.23 -12.56 13.08
C ASN A 157 12.00 -12.44 12.17
N ILE A 158 11.87 -11.35 11.41
CA ILE A 158 10.73 -11.09 10.52
C ILE A 158 11.12 -11.26 9.06
N ILE A 159 12.30 -10.77 8.66
CA ILE A 159 12.79 -10.76 7.28
C ILE A 159 13.95 -11.76 7.14
N ASN A 160 13.77 -12.75 6.27
CA ASN A 160 14.70 -13.89 6.11
C ASN A 160 16.00 -13.55 5.34
N ARG A 161 16.17 -12.31 4.91
CA ARG A 161 17.38 -11.82 4.23
C ARG A 161 18.54 -11.52 5.18
N PHE A 162 18.27 -11.42 6.48
CA PHE A 162 19.27 -11.13 7.49
C PHE A 162 19.64 -12.40 8.25
N LYS A 163 20.90 -12.50 8.64
CA LYS A 163 21.36 -13.51 9.59
C LYS A 163 21.18 -12.95 11.00
N LYS A 164 20.58 -13.73 11.90
CA LYS A 164 20.49 -13.37 13.33
C LYS A 164 21.88 -13.04 13.87
N ARG A 165 21.97 -11.95 14.64
CA ARG A 165 23.23 -11.45 15.19
C ARG A 165 23.85 -12.47 16.15
N SER A 166 25.19 -12.54 16.21
CA SER A 166 25.88 -13.36 17.21
C SER A 166 25.70 -12.78 18.61
N LYS A 167 25.46 -13.64 19.60
CA LYS A 167 25.45 -13.27 21.04
C LYS A 167 26.80 -12.75 21.54
N THR A 168 27.88 -13.01 20.81
CA THR A 168 29.24 -12.55 21.15
C THR A 168 29.67 -11.29 20.38
N ALA A 169 28.73 -10.63 19.70
CA ALA A 169 29.04 -9.43 18.93
C ALA A 169 29.34 -8.23 19.86
N PHE A 170 30.17 -7.29 19.38
CA PHE A 170 30.61 -6.14 20.18
C PHE A 170 29.49 -5.14 20.50
N LEU A 171 28.69 -4.72 19.51
CA LEU A 171 27.54 -3.82 19.78
C LEU A 171 26.39 -4.61 20.43
N PRO A 172 25.58 -3.97 21.28
CA PRO A 172 24.33 -4.55 21.79
C PRO A 172 23.31 -4.76 20.65
N GLU A 173 22.14 -5.28 21.01
CA GLU A 173 21.00 -5.33 20.09
C GLU A 173 20.66 -3.92 19.58
N ALA A 174 20.29 -3.82 18.30
CA ALA A 174 19.91 -2.55 17.70
C ALA A 174 18.52 -2.17 18.22
N GLU A 175 18.31 -0.89 18.52
CA GLU A 175 17.00 -0.38 18.94
C GLU A 175 15.95 -0.54 17.83
N ASP A 176 16.36 -0.32 16.58
CA ASP A 176 15.58 -0.57 15.38
C ASP A 176 16.47 -0.83 14.15
N ALA A 177 15.82 -1.14 13.01
CA ALA A 177 16.47 -1.34 11.72
C ALA A 177 15.50 -1.02 10.57
N ARG A 178 16.05 -0.64 9.41
CA ARG A 178 15.25 -0.36 8.20
C ARG A 178 15.77 -1.16 7.02
N LEU A 179 14.87 -1.54 6.12
CA LEU A 179 15.21 -2.22 4.87
C LEU A 179 14.47 -1.58 3.70
N GLN A 180 15.18 -1.34 2.60
CA GLN A 180 14.59 -1.00 1.31
C GLN A 180 15.17 -1.92 0.23
N ALA A 181 14.31 -2.44 -0.64
CA ALA A 181 14.72 -3.31 -1.72
C ALA A 181 13.76 -3.20 -2.91
N ARG A 182 14.25 -3.55 -4.10
CA ARG A 182 13.46 -3.53 -5.34
C ARG A 182 13.82 -4.67 -6.27
N TRP A 183 12.81 -5.26 -6.91
CA TRP A 183 12.96 -6.36 -7.87
C TRP A 183 12.22 -6.04 -9.16
N ARG A 184 12.83 -6.33 -10.31
CA ARG A 184 12.14 -6.23 -11.59
C ARG A 184 11.11 -7.36 -11.71
N ILE A 185 9.94 -7.03 -12.22
CA ILE A 185 8.88 -7.96 -12.59
C ILE A 185 9.05 -8.24 -14.08
N PRO A 186 9.50 -9.45 -14.48
CA PRO A 186 9.59 -9.84 -15.88
C PRO A 186 8.23 -10.27 -16.45
N ASP A 187 8.06 -10.13 -17.76
CA ASP A 187 7.04 -10.86 -18.51
C ASP A 187 7.46 -12.30 -18.79
N LYS A 188 6.65 -13.01 -19.60
CA LYS A 188 6.92 -14.39 -20.00
C LYS A 188 8.20 -14.55 -20.84
N ALA A 189 8.67 -13.49 -21.50
CA ALA A 189 9.90 -13.49 -22.30
C ALA A 189 11.12 -13.01 -21.50
N GLY A 190 10.96 -12.62 -20.24
CA GLY A 190 12.01 -12.10 -19.38
C GLY A 190 12.21 -10.57 -19.46
N ALA A 191 11.44 -9.87 -20.31
CA ALA A 191 11.53 -8.42 -20.42
C ALA A 191 10.84 -7.75 -19.21
N PRO A 192 11.39 -6.67 -18.65
CA PRO A 192 10.80 -6.03 -17.47
C PRO A 192 9.49 -5.33 -17.81
N ILE A 193 8.41 -5.71 -17.14
CA ILE A 193 7.08 -5.08 -17.23
C ILE A 193 6.71 -4.31 -15.97
N GLY A 194 7.53 -4.35 -14.93
CA GLY A 194 7.21 -3.71 -13.67
C GLY A 194 8.31 -3.83 -12.64
N ARG A 195 8.00 -3.38 -11.42
CA ARG A 195 8.89 -3.45 -10.28
C ARG A 195 8.11 -3.68 -8.98
N LEU A 196 8.61 -4.58 -8.15
CA LEU A 196 8.20 -4.74 -6.77
C LEU A 196 9.15 -3.93 -5.89
N TYR A 197 8.59 -3.07 -5.04
CA TYR A 197 9.30 -2.30 -4.03
C TYR A 197 8.94 -2.82 -2.64
N LEU A 198 9.96 -2.99 -1.80
CA LEU A 198 9.85 -3.28 -0.37
C LEU A 198 10.38 -2.09 0.43
N SER A 199 9.64 -1.68 1.45
CA SER A 199 10.19 -0.95 2.59
C SER A 199 9.77 -1.59 3.90
N VAL A 200 10.69 -1.63 4.86
CA VAL A 200 10.43 -2.05 6.24
C VAL A 200 10.92 -0.96 7.16
N GLU A 201 9.99 -0.39 7.91
CA GLU A 201 10.24 0.75 8.80
C GLU A 201 9.75 0.40 10.23
N PRO A 202 10.49 0.78 11.28
CA PRO A 202 10.02 0.64 12.65
C PRO A 202 8.84 1.58 12.89
N GLY A 203 7.87 1.12 13.68
CA GLY A 203 6.72 1.90 14.11
C GLY A 203 6.26 1.53 15.51
N LEU A 204 5.35 2.34 16.05
CA LEU A 204 4.70 2.09 17.32
C LEU A 204 3.20 2.00 17.10
N ARG A 205 2.54 1.08 17.79
CA ARG A 205 1.08 0.89 17.73
C ARG A 205 0.50 0.89 19.14
N PRO A 206 -0.68 1.48 19.39
CA PRO A 206 -1.37 1.32 20.66
C PRO A 206 -1.62 -0.17 20.95
N SER A 207 -1.18 -0.65 22.11
CA SER A 207 -1.36 -2.05 22.50
C SER A 207 -2.84 -2.37 22.58
N ARG A 208 -3.26 -3.40 21.83
CA ARG A 208 -4.61 -3.98 21.95
C ARG A 208 -4.61 -4.87 23.19
N LEU A 209 -4.65 -4.29 24.39
CA LEU A 209 -4.83 -5.04 25.63
C LEU A 209 -6.05 -5.97 25.48
N LYS A 210 -5.81 -7.28 25.42
CA LYS A 210 -6.85 -8.32 25.46
C LYS A 210 -7.34 -8.47 26.91
N SER A 211 -7.98 -7.46 27.48
CA SER A 211 -8.99 -7.60 28.55
C SER A 211 -9.56 -6.26 28.99
N PRO A 212 -10.90 -6.11 29.02
CA PRO A 212 -11.57 -5.16 29.89
C PRO A 212 -11.72 -5.80 31.28
N ALA A 213 -10.64 -5.83 32.05
CA ALA A 213 -10.71 -6.26 33.45
C ALA A 213 -9.83 -5.34 34.29
N LEU A 214 -10.52 -4.56 35.14
CA LEU A 214 -10.00 -3.58 36.09
C LEU A 214 -9.43 -2.28 35.50
N THR A 215 -10.32 -1.31 35.28
CA THR A 215 -9.99 0.12 35.42
C THR A 215 -9.78 0.42 36.91
N THR A 216 -8.55 0.27 37.39
CA THR A 216 -8.08 1.02 38.57
C THR A 216 -7.53 2.38 38.11
N PRO A 217 -7.51 3.41 38.97
CA PRO A 217 -7.01 4.75 38.62
C PRO A 217 -5.54 4.80 38.19
N ASP A 218 -4.79 3.71 38.39
CA ASP A 218 -3.33 3.62 38.21
C ASP A 218 -2.91 2.90 36.91
N VAL A 219 -3.81 2.71 35.94
CA VAL A 219 -3.41 2.12 34.64
C VAL A 219 -2.55 3.14 33.87
N PRO A 220 -1.25 2.87 33.63
CA PRO A 220 -0.38 3.78 32.90
C PRO A 220 -0.90 4.02 31.47
N PRO A 221 -0.49 5.12 30.80
CA PRO A 221 -0.90 5.43 29.44
C PRO A 221 -0.74 4.20 28.54
N GLN A 222 -1.71 3.98 27.64
CA GLN A 222 -1.80 2.82 26.74
C GLN A 222 -0.40 2.40 26.28
N ALA A 223 0.08 1.24 26.75
CA ALA A 223 1.39 0.75 26.39
C ALA A 223 1.50 0.70 24.86
N LEU A 224 2.58 1.25 24.29
CA LEU A 224 2.84 1.15 22.86
C LEU A 224 3.56 -0.16 22.58
N THR A 225 3.10 -0.87 21.56
CA THR A 225 3.76 -2.09 21.07
C THR A 225 4.65 -1.73 19.88
N PRO A 226 5.96 -2.05 19.93
CA PRO A 226 6.85 -1.97 18.77
C PRO A 226 6.38 -2.89 17.65
N ILE A 227 6.32 -2.34 16.43
CA ILE A 227 5.95 -3.08 15.22
C ILE A 227 6.92 -2.73 14.09
N TYR A 228 6.99 -3.59 13.09
CA TYR A 228 7.56 -3.23 11.78
C TYR A 228 6.44 -3.06 10.76
N VAL A 229 6.45 -1.93 10.06
CA VAL A 229 5.54 -1.69 8.94
C VAL A 229 6.23 -2.16 7.66
N VAL A 230 5.81 -3.33 7.18
CA VAL A 230 6.26 -3.90 5.90
C VAL A 230 5.36 -3.41 4.79
N ASN A 231 5.90 -2.58 3.90
CA ASN A 231 5.21 -2.11 2.71
C ASN A 231 5.72 -2.85 1.47
N LEU A 232 4.79 -3.41 0.71
CA LEU A 232 5.08 -3.96 -0.61
C LEU A 232 4.24 -3.22 -1.64
N ASN A 233 4.91 -2.69 -2.66
CA ASN A 233 4.30 -1.91 -3.74
C ASN A 233 4.74 -2.49 -5.07
N ALA A 234 3.83 -3.17 -5.77
CA ALA A 234 4.07 -3.62 -7.13
C ALA A 234 3.51 -2.61 -8.13
N ARG A 235 4.35 -2.19 -9.06
CA ARG A 235 3.99 -1.31 -10.18
C ARG A 235 4.21 -2.07 -11.48
N VAL A 236 3.17 -2.19 -12.29
CA VAL A 236 3.18 -3.00 -13.51
C VAL A 236 2.64 -2.15 -14.66
N MET A 237 3.36 -2.13 -15.77
CA MET A 237 2.94 -1.47 -17.01
C MET A 237 1.98 -2.41 -17.77
N PRO A 238 0.70 -2.05 -17.98
CA PRO A 238 -0.27 -2.92 -18.66
C PRO A 238 -0.02 -3.08 -20.16
N GLY A 239 0.78 -2.19 -20.76
CA GLY A 239 1.13 -2.24 -22.18
C GLY A 239 -0.05 -2.04 -23.13
N GLY A 240 -1.07 -1.26 -22.77
CA GLY A 240 -2.22 -0.97 -23.64
C GLY A 240 -3.33 -0.15 -22.97
N ASN A 241 -4.42 0.06 -23.70
CA ASN A 241 -5.54 0.96 -23.34
C ASN A 241 -6.85 0.26 -22.97
N THR A 242 -6.81 -1.03 -22.63
CA THR A 242 -8.02 -1.80 -22.32
C THR A 242 -8.13 -2.06 -20.82
N VAL A 243 -9.35 -2.02 -20.27
CA VAL A 243 -9.68 -2.46 -18.89
C VAL A 243 -9.05 -3.81 -18.57
N ASP A 244 -9.22 -4.79 -19.47
CA ASP A 244 -8.72 -6.15 -19.24
C ASP A 244 -7.21 -6.20 -19.04
N ARG A 245 -6.44 -5.40 -19.78
CA ARG A 245 -4.98 -5.29 -19.58
C ARG A 245 -4.64 -4.65 -18.25
N ALA A 246 -5.33 -3.57 -17.87
CA ALA A 246 -5.11 -2.93 -16.57
C ALA A 246 -5.43 -3.88 -15.40
N MET A 247 -6.55 -4.62 -15.49
CA MET A 247 -6.93 -5.60 -14.48
C MET A 247 -5.96 -6.79 -14.42
N LYS A 248 -5.47 -7.27 -15.56
CA LYS A 248 -4.41 -8.31 -15.61
C LYS A 248 -3.10 -7.81 -15.00
N ALA A 249 -2.73 -6.55 -15.21
CA ALA A 249 -1.55 -5.94 -14.60
C ALA A 249 -1.69 -5.83 -13.06
N LEU A 250 -2.89 -5.52 -12.56
CA LEU A 250 -3.18 -5.60 -11.12
C LEU A 250 -3.09 -7.03 -10.59
N ASP A 251 -3.55 -8.03 -11.36
CA ASP A 251 -3.45 -9.44 -10.98
C ASP A 251 -1.98 -9.88 -10.84
N VAL A 252 -1.13 -9.50 -11.81
CA VAL A 252 0.32 -9.71 -11.72
C VAL A 252 0.90 -8.98 -10.51
N GLY A 253 0.55 -7.71 -10.31
CA GLY A 253 1.03 -6.95 -9.14
C GLY A 253 0.63 -7.59 -7.82
N HIS A 254 -0.60 -8.11 -7.71
CA HIS A 254 -1.09 -8.82 -6.54
C HIS A 254 -0.31 -10.11 -6.28
N GLU A 255 -0.11 -10.93 -7.31
CA GLU A 255 0.67 -12.17 -7.22
C GLU A 255 2.09 -11.89 -6.73
N TRP A 256 2.76 -10.88 -7.30
CA TRP A 256 4.11 -10.49 -6.89
C TRP A 256 4.19 -9.99 -5.45
N VAL A 257 3.19 -9.24 -4.99
CA VAL A 257 3.15 -8.80 -3.59
C VAL A 257 2.94 -9.99 -2.65
N VAL A 258 2.04 -10.92 -2.97
CA VAL A 258 1.76 -12.08 -2.11
C VAL A 258 2.96 -13.02 -2.05
N LEU A 259 3.48 -13.44 -3.21
CA LEU A 259 4.62 -14.33 -3.29
C LEU A 259 5.89 -13.66 -2.75
N GLY A 260 6.08 -12.37 -3.03
CA GLY A 260 7.20 -11.60 -2.48
C GLY A 260 7.14 -11.47 -0.96
N PHE A 261 5.96 -11.24 -0.39
CA PHE A 261 5.80 -11.20 1.08
C PHE A 261 6.19 -12.55 1.70
N GLU A 262 5.71 -13.64 1.13
CA GLU A 262 6.05 -15.00 1.55
C GLU A 262 7.55 -15.28 1.42
N ASP A 263 8.16 -15.00 0.28
CA ASP A 263 9.60 -15.21 0.01
C ASP A 263 10.50 -14.38 0.93
N LEU A 264 10.04 -13.23 1.42
CA LEU A 264 10.87 -12.32 2.22
C LEU A 264 10.69 -12.50 3.72
N THR A 265 9.63 -13.17 4.18
CA THR A 265 9.34 -13.33 5.60
C THR A 265 9.81 -14.69 6.12
N THR A 266 10.05 -14.79 7.43
CA THR A 266 10.57 -16.01 8.08
C THR A 266 9.48 -17.07 8.27
N ALA A 267 9.88 -18.34 8.29
CA ALA A 267 8.98 -19.46 8.62
C ALA A 267 8.36 -19.31 10.01
N GLU A 268 9.12 -18.79 10.99
CA GLU A 268 8.62 -18.46 12.34
C GLU A 268 7.39 -17.55 12.30
N MET A 269 7.40 -16.52 11.43
CA MET A 269 6.25 -15.65 11.24
C MET A 269 5.10 -16.34 10.50
N HIS A 270 5.39 -17.21 9.54
CA HIS A 270 4.34 -17.98 8.84
C HIS A 270 3.59 -18.92 9.78
N ASP A 271 4.33 -19.61 10.66
CA ASP A 271 3.79 -20.45 11.71
C ASP A 271 2.93 -19.63 12.69
N HIS A 272 3.43 -18.47 13.11
CA HIS A 272 2.70 -17.56 13.99
C HIS A 272 1.37 -17.08 13.38
N TRP A 273 1.36 -16.79 12.07
CA TRP A 273 0.14 -16.39 11.35
C TRP A 273 -0.78 -17.56 11.00
N GLY A 274 -0.41 -18.79 11.37
CA GLY A 274 -1.21 -19.99 11.11
C GLY A 274 -1.33 -20.30 9.63
N LYS A 275 -0.32 -19.95 8.83
CA LYS A 275 -0.28 -20.34 7.43
C LYS A 275 -0.16 -21.86 7.37
N ARG A 276 -1.18 -22.51 6.82
CA ARG A 276 -1.16 -23.96 6.52
C ARG A 276 -0.59 -24.13 5.12
N GLU A 277 0.31 -25.11 4.96
CA GLU A 277 0.83 -25.57 3.66
C GLU A 277 -0.28 -25.85 2.65
#